data_AF-A0A2N1DSK2-F1
#
_entry.id   AF-A0A2N1DSK2-F1
#
_cell.length_a   1.000
_cell.length_b   1.000
_cell.length_c   1.000
_cell.angle_alpha   90.00
_cell.angle_beta   90.00
_cell.angle_gamma   90.00
#
_symmetry.space_group_name_H-M   'P 1'
#
loop_
_entity.id
_entity.type
_entity.pdbx_description
1 polymer ?
#
loop_
_entity_poly.entity_id
_entity_poly.type
_entity_poly.pdbx_seq_one_letter_code
_entity_poly.pdbx_strand_id
1 'polypeptide(L)'
;MNTLEQQHFDHLYHQHLINLKLQGKRPATIDAYSRAVRRITAYFDRTPDTLSTNNLKQYFNSLIQTHSWSTVKLDRNGLQFFYRYTLDRQWEWLSIVKPP
;
A
#
# COMPACT_ATOMS: atom_id res chain seq x y z
N MET A 1 9.78 -3.78 13.19
CA MET A 1 9.94 -2.32 13.26
C MET A 1 10.34 -1.94 14.67
N ASN A 2 11.26 -1.00 14.83
CA ASN A 2 11.55 -0.39 16.12
C ASN A 2 10.47 0.66 16.50
N THR A 3 10.53 1.20 17.72
CA THR A 3 9.53 2.15 18.23
C THR A 3 9.40 3.41 17.36
N LEU A 4 10.51 3.94 16.82
CA LEU A 4 10.49 5.13 15.98
C LEU A 4 9.85 4.84 14.62
N GLU A 5 10.19 3.69 14.02
CA GLU A 5 9.57 3.22 12.78
C GLU A 5 8.07 2.99 12.95
N GLN A 6 7.65 2.43 14.09
CA GLN A 6 6.22 2.23 14.39
C GLN A 6 5.47 3.56 14.48
N GLN A 7 6.03 4.55 15.20
CA GLN A 7 5.43 5.88 15.30
C GLN A 7 5.34 6.59 13.94
N HIS A 8 6.38 6.45 13.11
CA HIS A 8 6.39 6.98 11.75
C HIS A 8 5.35 6.31 10.87
N PHE A 9 5.24 4.98 10.94
CA PHE A 9 4.19 4.23 10.27
C PHE A 9 2.79 4.67 10.70
N ASP A 10 2.55 4.81 12.01
CA ASP A 10 1.24 5.22 12.54
C ASP A 10 0.85 6.61 12.04
N HIS A 11 1.81 7.54 11.98
CA HIS A 11 1.61 8.87 11.40
C HIS A 11 1.20 8.78 9.91
N LEU A 12 1.96 8.06 9.09
CA LEU A 12 1.65 7.88 7.66
C LEU A 12 0.31 7.17 7.43
N TYR A 13 0.03 6.15 8.25
CA TYR A 13 -1.22 5.41 8.18
C TYR A 13 -2.43 6.30 8.51
N HIS A 14 -2.31 7.16 9.52
CA HIS A 14 -3.36 8.11 9.86
C HIS A 14 -3.58 9.13 8.73
N GLN A 15 -2.51 9.68 8.16
CA GLN A 15 -2.61 10.58 7.00
C GLN A 15 -3.26 9.88 5.80
N HIS A 16 -2.94 8.62 5.55
CA HIS A 16 -3.58 7.82 4.51
C HIS A 16 -5.11 7.71 4.71
N LEU A 17 -5.56 7.41 5.93
CA LEU A 17 -6.99 7.34 6.24
C LEU A 17 -7.70 8.69 6.03
N ILE A 18 -7.06 9.79 6.42
CA ILE A 18 -7.58 11.15 6.18
C ILE A 18 -7.71 11.40 4.67
N ASN A 19 -6.64 11.14 3.90
CA ASN A 19 -6.62 11.35 2.45
C ASN A 19 -7.70 10.53 1.73
N LEU A 20 -7.90 9.28 2.14
CA LEU A 20 -8.97 8.43 1.59
C LEU A 20 -10.36 9.03 1.82
N LYS A 21 -10.62 9.58 3.01
CA LYS A 21 -11.88 10.25 3.34
C LYS A 21 -12.04 11.55 2.54
N LEU A 22 -11.00 12.38 2.47
CA LEU A 22 -11.01 13.64 1.72
C LEU A 22 -11.24 13.42 0.22
N GLN A 23 -10.75 12.31 -0.34
CA GLN A 23 -11.00 11.90 -1.72
C GLN A 23 -12.36 11.19 -1.92
N GLY A 24 -13.25 11.23 -0.92
CA GLY A 24 -14.62 10.71 -1.01
C GLY A 24 -14.71 9.20 -1.24
N LYS A 25 -13.71 8.42 -0.81
CA LYS A 25 -13.73 6.96 -1.01
C LYS A 25 -14.83 6.31 -0.17
N ARG A 26 -15.51 5.31 -0.74
CA ARG A 26 -16.53 4.52 -0.04
C ARG A 26 -15.91 3.75 1.13
N PRO A 27 -16.65 3.46 2.22
CA PRO A 27 -16.12 2.74 3.39
C PRO A 27 -15.39 1.44 3.05
N ALA A 28 -15.94 0.62 2.14
CA ALA A 28 -15.30 -0.62 1.69
C ALA A 28 -13.96 -0.38 0.97
N THR A 29 -13.84 0.72 0.22
CA THR A 29 -12.58 1.11 -0.43
C THR A 29 -11.56 1.60 0.58
N ILE A 30 -11.99 2.36 1.60
CA ILE A 30 -11.12 2.81 2.69
C ILE A 30 -10.54 1.60 3.41
N ASP A 31 -11.37 0.63 3.77
CA ASP A 31 -10.94 -0.61 4.41
C ASP A 31 -9.96 -1.40 3.54
N ALA A 32 -10.28 -1.59 2.26
CA ALA A 32 -9.40 -2.31 1.34
C ALA A 32 -8.03 -1.63 1.15
N TYR A 33 -8.01 -0.31 0.93
CA TYR A 33 -6.77 0.42 0.65
C TYR A 33 -5.90 0.55 1.91
N SER A 34 -6.51 0.81 3.07
CA SER A 34 -5.79 0.82 4.34
C SER A 34 -5.22 -0.56 4.71
N ARG A 35 -5.91 -1.65 4.36
CA ARG A 35 -5.39 -3.02 4.53
C ARG A 35 -4.16 -3.28 3.66
N ALA A 36 -4.09 -2.71 2.46
CA ALA A 36 -2.92 -2.83 1.59
C ALA A 36 -1.65 -2.25 2.24
N VAL A 37 -1.77 -1.04 2.80
CA VAL A 37 -0.66 -0.34 3.48
C VAL A 37 -0.18 -1.12 4.71
N ARG A 38 -1.11 -1.65 5.52
CA ARG A 38 -0.76 -2.51 6.67
C ARG A 38 -0.06 -3.79 6.23
N ARG A 39 -0.55 -4.46 5.18
CA ARG A 39 -0.01 -5.75 4.74
C ARG A 39 1.40 -5.62 4.18
N ILE A 40 1.68 -4.61 3.37
CA ILE A 40 3.04 -4.43 2.84
C ILE A 40 4.03 -4.03 3.93
N THR A 41 3.60 -3.23 4.91
CA THR A 41 4.41 -2.86 6.08
C THR A 41 4.77 -4.10 6.89
N ALA A 42 3.78 -4.95 7.18
CA ALA A 42 3.98 -6.21 7.88
C ALA A 42 4.86 -7.19 7.10
N TYR A 43 4.76 -7.22 5.76
CA TYR A 43 5.56 -8.09 4.90
C TYR A 43 7.06 -7.77 4.96
N PHE A 44 7.44 -6.48 5.03
CA PHE A 44 8.84 -6.05 5.06
C PHE A 44 9.36 -5.72 6.46
N ASP A 45 8.48 -5.70 7.46
CA ASP A 45 8.71 -5.21 8.82
C ASP A 45 9.36 -3.81 8.85
N ARG A 46 8.93 -2.94 7.94
CA ARG A 46 9.49 -1.60 7.69
C ARG A 46 8.42 -0.62 7.23
N THR A 47 8.68 0.67 7.43
CA THR A 47 7.73 1.73 7.04
C THR A 47 7.58 1.81 5.51
N PRO A 48 6.35 1.98 5.00
CA PRO A 48 6.05 1.81 3.58
C PRO A 48 6.68 2.89 2.69
N ASP A 49 7.08 4.04 3.24
CA ASP A 49 7.75 5.13 2.54
C ASP A 49 9.24 4.87 2.24
N THR A 50 9.84 3.86 2.87
CA THR A 50 11.23 3.42 2.61
C THR A 50 11.32 2.36 1.52
N LEU A 51 10.17 1.84 1.06
CA LEU A 51 10.14 0.73 0.12
C LEU A 51 10.47 1.17 -1.30
N SER A 52 11.49 0.53 -1.86
CA SER A 52 11.87 0.69 -3.26
C SER A 52 10.90 -0.03 -4.21
N THR A 53 10.98 0.35 -5.47
CA THR A 53 10.37 -0.35 -6.60
C THR A 53 10.64 -1.87 -6.62
N ASN A 54 11.85 -2.31 -6.25
CA ASN A 54 12.17 -3.74 -6.18
C ASN A 54 11.48 -4.44 -4.99
N ASN A 55 11.22 -3.72 -3.90
CA ASN A 55 10.46 -4.25 -2.77
C ASN A 55 8.99 -4.45 -3.20
N LEU A 56 8.42 -3.48 -3.92
CA LEU A 56 7.07 -3.63 -4.49
C LEU A 56 6.97 -4.86 -5.42
N LYS A 57 7.99 -5.11 -6.26
CA LYS A 57 8.06 -6.35 -7.08
C LYS A 57 7.95 -7.60 -6.24
N GLN A 58 8.79 -7.71 -5.22
CA GLN A 58 8.85 -8.89 -4.37
C GLN A 58 7.53 -9.12 -3.63
N TYR A 59 6.92 -8.04 -3.11
CA TYR A 59 5.62 -8.10 -2.46
C TYR A 59 4.53 -8.63 -3.39
N PHE A 60 4.37 -8.04 -4.58
CA PHE A 60 3.32 -8.47 -5.52
C PHE A 60 3.56 -9.87 -6.08
N ASN A 61 4.82 -10.27 -6.28
CA ASN A 61 5.15 -11.65 -6.67
C ASN A 61 4.68 -12.67 -5.62
N SER A 62 4.91 -12.40 -4.32
CA SER A 62 4.41 -13.24 -3.23
C SER A 62 2.89 -13.18 -3.10
N LEU A 63 2.30 -12.00 -3.28
CA LEU A 63 0.86 -11.80 -3.14
C LEU A 63 0.05 -12.55 -4.21
N ILE A 64 0.52 -12.57 -5.46
CA ILE A 64 -0.14 -13.28 -6.57
C ILE A 64 -0.15 -14.81 -6.34
N GLN A 65 0.83 -15.36 -5.64
CA GLN A 65 0.90 -16.79 -5.33
C GLN A 65 -0.08 -17.21 -4.23
N THR A 66 -0.52 -16.28 -3.38
CA THR A 66 -1.23 -16.57 -2.13
C THR A 66 -2.64 -16.00 -2.07
N HIS A 67 -2.97 -15.02 -2.93
CA HIS A 67 -4.24 -14.31 -2.89
C HIS A 67 -4.91 -14.24 -4.26
N SER A 68 -6.22 -14.00 -4.25
CA SER A 68 -7.00 -13.81 -5.47
C SER A 68 -6.58 -12.56 -6.25
N TRP A 69 -6.83 -12.58 -7.55
CA TRP A 69 -6.62 -11.44 -8.44
C TRP A 69 -7.35 -10.16 -8.00
N SER A 70 -8.54 -10.30 -7.44
CA SER A 70 -9.28 -9.15 -6.86
C SER A 70 -8.52 -8.52 -5.69
N THR A 71 -7.90 -9.34 -4.84
CA THR A 71 -7.07 -8.86 -3.74
C THR A 71 -5.81 -8.16 -4.23
N VAL A 72 -5.11 -8.74 -5.20
CA VAL A 72 -3.91 -8.12 -5.82
C VAL A 72 -4.24 -6.75 -6.40
N LYS A 73 -5.39 -6.61 -7.07
CA LYS A 73 -5.86 -5.33 -7.62
C LYS A 73 -6.14 -4.29 -6.52
N LEU A 74 -6.81 -4.70 -5.43
CA LEU A 74 -7.09 -3.81 -4.31
C LEU A 74 -5.80 -3.32 -3.66
N ASP A 75 -4.84 -4.22 -3.44
CA ASP A 75 -3.56 -3.87 -2.86
C ASP A 75 -2.76 -2.92 -3.75
N ARG A 76 -2.71 -3.19 -5.06
CA ARG A 76 -2.09 -2.29 -6.05
C ARG A 76 -2.70 -0.89 -6.01
N ASN A 77 -4.01 -0.79 -6.07
CA ASN A 77 -4.66 0.52 -6.12
C ASN A 77 -4.55 1.27 -4.78
N GLY A 78 -4.57 0.54 -3.65
CA GLY A 78 -4.35 1.11 -2.33
C GLY A 78 -2.95 1.69 -2.16
N LEU A 79 -1.93 0.96 -2.58
CA LEU A 79 -0.55 1.43 -2.55
C LEU A 79 -0.30 2.56 -3.54
N GLN A 80 -0.86 2.50 -4.75
CA GLN A 80 -0.80 3.61 -5.69
C GLN A 80 -1.42 4.89 -5.11
N PHE A 81 -2.56 4.77 -4.42
CA PHE A 81 -3.19 5.90 -3.73
C PHE A 81 -2.29 6.43 -2.61
N PHE A 82 -1.73 5.54 -1.78
CA PHE A 82 -0.83 5.91 -0.69
C PHE A 82 0.38 6.70 -1.19
N TYR A 83 1.07 6.22 -2.23
CA TYR A 83 2.22 6.92 -2.80
C TYR A 83 1.83 8.29 -3.33
N ARG A 84 0.73 8.38 -4.08
CA ARG A 84 0.30 9.64 -4.68
C ARG A 84 -0.13 10.68 -3.65
N TYR A 85 -0.99 10.30 -2.70
CA TYR A 85 -1.67 11.28 -1.84
C TYR A 85 -1.05 11.39 -0.46
N THR A 86 -0.38 10.36 0.04
CA THR A 86 0.25 10.37 1.38
C THR A 86 1.73 10.67 1.30
N LEU A 87 2.44 10.16 0.30
CA LEU A 87 3.88 10.41 0.14
C LEU A 87 4.22 11.53 -0.84
N ASP A 88 3.22 12.02 -1.59
CA ASP A 88 3.41 12.95 -2.71
C ASP A 88 4.47 12.46 -3.72
N ARG A 89 4.43 11.16 -4.04
CA ARG A 89 5.36 10.51 -4.97
C ARG A 89 4.63 10.00 -6.20
N GLN A 90 5.27 10.15 -7.35
CA GLN A 90 4.79 9.52 -8.57
C GLN A 90 4.93 7.99 -8.44
N TRP A 91 3.86 7.29 -8.76
CA TRP A 91 3.86 5.84 -8.79
C TRP A 91 4.43 5.35 -10.13
N GLU A 92 5.65 4.82 -10.10
CA GLU A 92 6.35 4.35 -11.30
C GLU A 92 5.93 2.92 -11.73
N TRP A 93 5.00 2.27 -11.00
CA TRP A 93 4.69 0.85 -11.18
C TRP A 93 3.54 0.55 -12.14
N LEU A 94 3.86 0.41 -13.43
CA LEU A 94 2.87 0.14 -14.48
C LEU A 94 2.91 -1.28 -15.07
N SER A 95 3.95 -2.10 -14.86
CA SER A 95 4.17 -3.27 -15.73
C SER A 95 4.29 -4.68 -15.12
N ILE A 96 4.25 -4.92 -13.79
CA ILE A 96 4.35 -6.33 -13.31
C ILE A 96 3.12 -7.15 -13.62
N VAL A 97 1.96 -6.57 -13.36
CA VAL A 97 0.79 -7.38 -13.06
C VAL A 97 -0.11 -7.36 -14.29
N LYS A 98 0.17 -8.24 -15.27
CA LYS A 98 -0.82 -8.58 -16.29
C LYS A 98 -1.87 -9.49 -15.64
N PRO A 99 -3.17 -9.14 -15.69
CA PRO A 99 -4.23 -10.10 -15.42
C PRO A 99 -4.05 -11.35 -16.30
N PRO A 100 -4.48 -12.54 -15.84
CA PRO A 100 -4.53 -13.74 -16.67
C PRO A 100 -5.53 -13.56 -17.81
#